data_AF-A0A3D9QW60-F1
#
_entry.id   AF-A0A3D9QW60-F1
#
_cell.length_a   1.000
_cell.length_b   1.000
_cell.length_c   1.000
_cell.angle_alpha   90.00
_cell.angle_beta   90.00
_cell.angle_gamma   90.00
#
_symmetry.space_group_name_H-M   'P 1'
#
loop_
_entity.id
_entity.type
_entity.pdbx_description
1 polymer ?
#
loop_
_entity_poly.entity_id
_entity_poly.type
_entity_poly.pdbx_seq_one_letter_code
_entity_poly.pdbx_strand_id
1 'polypeptide(L)'
;MVISQNLNKILPKQYPEIKKGDTIRLTVFVDGDLQELVSGAFDLDVFFNSWEYMAQGKTLRPFKLMKYTREGSIKLEADIKMVRKAKDTNELKLICQDLMDVLNFHHIRISSLIIECI
;
A
#
# COMPACT_ATOMS: atom_id res chain seq x y z
N MET A 1 18.74 -8.63 8.37
CA MET A 1 17.83 -9.09 9.45
C MET A 1 16.42 -8.69 9.05
N VAL A 2 15.51 -9.64 8.80
CA VAL A 2 14.13 -9.32 8.40
C VAL A 2 13.34 -8.89 9.64
N ILE A 3 12.74 -7.71 9.61
CA ILE A 3 11.85 -7.24 10.68
C ILE A 3 10.51 -7.97 10.51
N SER A 4 10.19 -8.90 11.42
CA SER A 4 8.88 -9.54 11.42
C SER A 4 7.85 -8.64 12.11
N GLN A 5 7.07 -7.90 11.31
CA GLN A 5 5.94 -7.12 11.81
C GLN A 5 4.68 -8.00 11.93
N ASN A 6 3.95 -7.87 13.04
CA ASN A 6 2.67 -8.55 13.20
C ASN A 6 1.57 -7.79 12.43
N LEU A 7 1.24 -8.29 11.24
CA LEU A 7 0.19 -7.77 10.35
C LEU A 7 -1.12 -7.43 11.05
N ASN A 8 -1.54 -8.23 12.03
CA ASN A 8 -2.82 -8.04 12.74
C ASN A 8 -2.83 -6.83 13.69
N LYS A 9 -1.67 -6.25 13.99
CA LYS A 9 -1.55 -5.03 14.80
C LYS A 9 -1.55 -3.75 13.96
N ILE A 10 -1.20 -3.85 12.68
CA ILE A 10 -1.00 -2.69 11.78
C ILE A 10 -2.16 -2.57 10.81
N LEU A 11 -2.60 -3.69 10.25
CA LEU A 11 -3.74 -3.70 9.34
C LEU A 11 -5.03 -3.47 10.13
N PRO A 12 -5.99 -2.72 9.57
CA PRO A 12 -7.28 -2.54 10.20
C PRO A 12 -7.98 -3.89 10.38
N LYS A 13 -8.64 -4.07 11.53
CA LYS A 13 -9.41 -5.29 11.83
C LYS A 13 -10.53 -5.53 10.81
N GLN A 14 -11.07 -4.45 10.25
CA GLN A 14 -12.10 -4.48 9.23
C GLN A 14 -11.73 -3.47 8.13
N TYR A 15 -11.67 -3.96 6.90
CA TYR A 15 -11.52 -3.11 5.74
C TYR A 15 -12.89 -2.52 5.35
N PRO A 16 -12.94 -1.26 4.87
CA PRO A 16 -14.17 -0.73 4.31
C PRO A 16 -14.62 -1.58 3.12
N GLU A 17 -15.94 -1.64 2.89
CA GLU A 17 -16.48 -2.25 1.67
C GLU A 17 -16.14 -1.35 0.48
N ILE A 18 -15.31 -1.85 -0.44
CA ILE A 18 -14.81 -1.08 -1.58
C ILE A 18 -15.39 -1.63 -2.88
N LYS A 19 -15.94 -0.73 -3.68
CA LYS A 19 -16.52 -1.00 -4.99
C LYS A 19 -15.63 -0.46 -6.10
N LYS A 20 -15.86 -0.95 -7.31
CA LYS A 20 -15.22 -0.41 -8.50
C LYS A 20 -15.65 1.06 -8.68
N GLY A 21 -14.67 1.93 -8.86
CA GLY A 21 -14.86 3.37 -9.02
C GLY A 21 -14.47 4.17 -7.78
N ASP A 22 -14.46 3.54 -6.61
CA ASP A 22 -14.12 4.19 -5.34
C ASP A 22 -12.66 4.63 -5.33
N THR A 23 -12.41 5.76 -4.66
CA THR A 23 -11.06 6.23 -4.37
C THR A 23 -10.75 5.96 -2.91
N ILE A 24 -9.59 5.38 -2.66
CA ILE A 24 -9.16 4.96 -1.33
C ILE A 24 -7.91 5.78 -1.01
N ARG A 25 -7.92 6.47 0.12
CA ARG A 25 -6.73 7.10 0.67
C ARG A 25 -6.04 6.13 1.61
N LEU A 26 -4.78 5.85 1.31
CA LEU A 26 -3.85 5.16 2.19
C LEU A 26 -2.95 6.20 2.84
N THR A 27 -3.00 6.32 4.15
CA THR A 27 -2.05 7.13 4.92
C THR A 27 -1.18 6.20 5.74
N VAL A 28 0.13 6.25 5.50
CA VAL A 28 1.11 5.36 6.14
C VAL A 28 2.07 6.21 6.95
N PHE A 29 2.20 5.84 8.23
CA PHE A 29 3.21 6.36 9.13
C PHE A 29 4.26 5.29 9.36
N VAL A 30 5.53 5.69 9.40
CA VAL A 30 6.65 4.76 9.60
C VAL A 30 7.52 5.18 10.78
N ASP A 31 8.10 4.18 11.45
CA ASP A 31 9.23 4.34 12.35
C ASP A 31 10.50 4.09 11.51
N GLY A 32 11.04 5.15 10.90
CA GLY A 32 12.18 5.10 9.99
C GLY A 32 12.29 6.38 9.15
N ASP A 33 13.19 6.38 8.17
CA ASP A 33 13.37 7.49 7.24
C ASP A 33 13.02 7.07 5.81
N LEU A 34 11.87 7.53 5.30
CA LEU A 34 11.44 7.32 3.91
C LEU A 34 12.40 7.94 2.88
N GLN A 35 13.32 8.82 3.28
CA GLN A 35 14.37 9.31 2.38
C GLN A 35 15.36 8.20 2.01
N GLU A 36 15.56 7.19 2.87
CA GLU A 36 16.41 6.03 2.57
C GLU A 36 15.85 5.15 1.44
N LEU A 37 14.55 5.21 1.18
CA LEU A 37 13.92 4.54 0.04
C LEU A 37 14.23 5.22 -1.30
N VAL A 38 14.58 6.51 -1.28
CA VAL A 38 14.85 7.29 -2.49
C VAL A 38 16.24 6.97 -3.01
N SER A 39 16.38 5.75 -3.54
CA SER A 39 17.44 5.44 -4.50
C SER A 39 16.91 5.80 -5.89
N GLY A 40 17.76 6.31 -6.78
CA GLY A 40 17.38 7.01 -8.03
C GLY A 40 16.49 6.26 -9.06
N ALA A 41 15.98 5.07 -8.76
CA ALA A 41 15.07 4.29 -9.60
C ALA A 41 13.84 3.70 -8.86
N PHE A 42 13.72 3.84 -7.54
CA PHE A 42 12.60 3.30 -6.77
C PHE A 42 12.05 4.35 -5.80
N ASP A 43 10.78 4.68 -5.96
CA ASP A 43 9.98 5.43 -4.99
C ASP A 43 8.61 4.72 -4.89
N LEU A 44 7.89 4.94 -3.79
CA LEU A 44 6.65 4.20 -3.52
C LEU A 44 5.51 4.60 -4.46
N ASP A 45 5.60 5.75 -5.15
CA ASP A 45 4.71 6.08 -6.26
C ASP A 45 4.84 5.08 -7.41
N VAL A 46 6.05 4.61 -7.72
CA VAL A 46 6.31 3.56 -8.71
C VAL A 46 5.68 2.25 -8.24
N PHE A 47 5.83 1.91 -6.95
CA PHE A 47 5.16 0.74 -6.36
C PHE A 47 3.64 0.83 -6.58
N PHE A 48 2.98 1.92 -6.16
CA PHE A 48 1.53 2.04 -6.30
C PHE A 48 1.04 2.09 -7.76
N ASN A 49 1.84 2.66 -8.68
CA ASN A 49 1.51 2.71 -10.11
C ASN A 49 1.65 1.36 -10.82
N SER A 50 2.58 0.53 -10.37
CA SER A 50 2.91 -0.76 -11.00
C SER A 50 2.30 -1.95 -10.29
N TRP A 51 1.72 -1.76 -9.10
CA TRP A 51 1.21 -2.86 -8.28
C TRP A 51 0.19 -3.71 -9.03
N GLU A 52 0.48 -5.01 -9.08
CA GLU A 52 -0.34 -6.02 -9.73
C GLU A 52 -0.14 -7.36 -9.02
N TYR A 53 -1.14 -8.23 -9.15
CA TYR A 53 -1.07 -9.57 -8.58
C TYR A 53 -1.56 -10.62 -9.58
N MET A 54 -1.10 -11.85 -9.43
CA MET A 54 -1.58 -12.96 -10.26
C MET A 54 -2.78 -13.64 -9.61
N ALA A 55 -3.85 -13.83 -10.38
CA ALA A 55 -4.97 -14.70 -10.01
C ALA A 55 -5.45 -15.48 -11.22
N GLN A 56 -5.63 -16.80 -11.03
CA GLN A 56 -6.09 -17.72 -12.09
C GLN A 56 -5.24 -17.62 -13.38
N GLY A 57 -3.92 -17.50 -13.23
CA GLY A 57 -2.98 -17.40 -14.35
C GLY A 57 -3.01 -16.07 -15.12
N LYS A 58 -3.71 -15.04 -14.60
CA LYS A 58 -3.76 -13.70 -15.20
C LYS A 58 -3.20 -12.66 -14.23
N THR A 59 -2.44 -11.72 -14.77
CA THR A 59 -2.01 -10.51 -14.05
C THR A 59 -3.17 -9.53 -13.94
N LEU A 60 -3.42 -9.05 -12.73
CA LEU A 60 -4.50 -8.13 -12.40
C LEU A 60 -3.92 -6.85 -11.80
N ARG A 61 -4.27 -5.70 -12.39
CA ARG A 61 -3.99 -4.37 -11.86
C ARG A 61 -5.30 -3.71 -11.40
N PRO A 62 -5.71 -3.92 -10.14
CA PRO A 62 -7.01 -3.46 -9.65
C PRO A 62 -7.01 -1.99 -9.23
N PHE A 63 -5.84 -1.38 -9.06
CA PHE A 63 -5.68 -0.01 -8.62
C PHE A 63 -5.06 0.86 -9.70
N LYS A 64 -5.45 2.13 -9.70
CA LYS A 64 -4.77 3.21 -10.41
C LYS A 64 -4.39 4.28 -9.39
N LEU A 65 -3.12 4.64 -9.31
CA LEU A 65 -2.69 5.77 -8.47
C LEU A 65 -3.28 7.08 -9.05
N MET A 66 -3.89 7.86 -8.18
CA MET A 66 -4.50 9.15 -8.51
C MET A 66 -3.66 10.31 -7.97
N LYS A 67 -3.17 10.17 -6.73
CA LYS A 67 -2.33 11.14 -6.06
C LYS A 67 -1.35 10.41 -5.15
N TYR A 68 -0.14 10.94 -5.07
CA TYR A 68 0.86 10.51 -4.10
C TYR A 68 1.54 11.73 -3.53
N THR A 69 1.68 11.76 -2.21
CA THR A 69 2.40 12.80 -1.50
C THR A 69 3.20 12.19 -0.37
N ARG A 70 4.39 12.74 -0.14
CA ARG A 70 5.20 12.45 1.04
C ARG A 70 5.30 13.70 1.88
N GLU A 71 5.10 13.53 3.18
CA GLU A 71 5.18 14.61 4.15
C GLU A 71 6.36 14.31 5.08
N GLY A 72 7.50 14.93 4.76
CA GLY A 72 8.76 14.67 5.44
C GLY A 72 9.27 13.23 5.23
N SER A 73 9.94 12.70 6.25
CA SER A 73 10.56 11.36 6.25
C SER A 73 9.69 10.26 6.85
N ILE A 74 8.57 10.60 7.50
CA ILE A 74 7.83 9.64 8.35
C ILE A 74 6.41 9.33 7.86
N LYS A 75 5.92 10.06 6.86
CA LYS A 75 4.53 9.97 6.40
C LYS A 75 4.45 9.99 4.89
N LEU A 76 3.61 9.11 4.35
CA LEU A 76 3.17 9.17 2.96
C LEU A 76 1.65 9.00 2.87
N GLU A 77 1.09 9.55 1.80
CA GLU A 77 -0.31 9.43 1.44
C GLU A 77 -0.43 9.04 -0.03
N ALA A 78 -1.28 8.07 -0.32
CA ALA A 78 -1.59 7.63 -1.67
C ALA A 78 -3.10 7.52 -1.85
N ASP A 79 -3.64 8.25 -2.83
CA ASP A 79 -5.02 8.08 -3.28
C ASP A 79 -5.01 7.08 -4.44
N ILE A 80 -5.59 5.91 -4.23
CA ILE A 80 -5.68 4.84 -5.23
C ILE A 80 -7.14 4.59 -5.62
N LYS A 81 -7.42 4.55 -6.92
CA LYS A 81 -8.75 4.27 -7.45
C LYS A 81 -8.92 2.80 -7.76
N MET A 82 -9.98 2.17 -7.26
CA MET A 82 -10.34 0.80 -7.58
C MET A 82 -10.90 0.72 -9.02
N VAL A 83 -10.09 0.27 -9.97
CA VAL A 83 -10.48 0.12 -11.39
C VAL A 83 -11.00 -1.28 -11.72
N ARG A 84 -10.63 -2.30 -10.92
CA ARG A 84 -11.10 -3.68 -11.09
C ARG A 84 -11.19 -4.38 -9.74
N LYS A 85 -12.35 -4.98 -9.43
CA LYS A 85 -12.62 -5.73 -8.20
C LYS A 85 -12.88 -7.19 -8.54
N ALA A 86 -12.17 -8.11 -7.89
CA ALA A 86 -12.47 -9.54 -7.91
C ALA A 86 -13.45 -9.89 -6.77
N LYS A 87 -14.24 -10.95 -7.00
CA LYS A 87 -15.32 -11.36 -6.10
C LYS A 87 -14.79 -11.87 -4.76
N ASP A 88 -13.74 -12.68 -4.81
CA ASP A 88 -13.25 -13.46 -3.66
C ASP A 88 -11.86 -13.02 -3.18
N THR A 89 -11.35 -11.90 -3.70
CA THR A 89 -10.05 -11.34 -3.32
C THR A 89 -10.24 -10.04 -2.55
N ASN A 90 -9.46 -9.82 -1.50
CA ASN A 90 -9.34 -8.52 -0.85
C ASN A 90 -8.06 -7.84 -1.34
N GLU A 91 -8.15 -7.12 -2.45
CA GLU A 91 -7.01 -6.47 -3.10
C GLU A 91 -6.36 -5.42 -2.22
N LEU A 92 -7.17 -4.73 -1.39
CA LEU A 92 -6.67 -3.73 -0.47
C LEU A 92 -5.80 -4.38 0.61
N LYS A 93 -6.20 -5.55 1.12
CA LYS A 93 -5.36 -6.32 2.05
C LYS A 93 -4.05 -6.73 1.38
N LEU A 94 -4.09 -7.22 0.16
CA LEU A 94 -2.89 -7.67 -0.57
C LEU A 94 -1.90 -6.52 -0.79
N ILE A 95 -2.34 -5.37 -1.32
CA ILE A 95 -1.43 -4.24 -1.54
C ILE A 95 -0.85 -3.70 -0.23
N CYS A 96 -1.60 -3.70 0.87
CA CYS A 96 -1.07 -3.31 2.17
C CYS A 96 -0.04 -4.31 2.71
N GLN A 97 -0.21 -5.61 2.44
CA GLN A 97 0.78 -6.63 2.79
C GLN A 97 2.07 -6.42 1.98
N ASP A 98 1.95 -6.29 0.66
CA ASP A 98 3.12 -6.09 -0.21
C ASP A 98 3.85 -4.77 0.11
N LEU A 99 3.12 -3.70 0.41
CA LEU A 99 3.70 -2.43 0.85
C LEU A 99 4.51 -2.61 2.15
N MET A 100 3.96 -3.36 3.10
CA MET A 100 4.65 -3.65 4.35
C MET A 100 5.92 -4.47 4.12
N ASP A 101 5.87 -5.44 3.22
CA ASP A 101 7.02 -6.28 2.88
C ASP A 101 8.12 -5.46 2.19
N VAL A 102 7.76 -4.57 1.27
CA VAL A 102 8.68 -3.60 0.64
C VAL A 102 9.35 -2.73 1.70
N LEU A 103 8.58 -2.11 2.59
CA LEU A 103 9.13 -1.25 3.64
C LEU A 103 10.05 -2.02 4.59
N ASN A 104 9.65 -3.23 5.01
CA ASN A 104 10.46 -4.08 5.89
C ASN A 104 11.75 -4.55 5.23
N PHE A 105 11.76 -4.78 3.91
CA PHE A 105 12.97 -5.08 3.14
C PHE A 105 13.99 -3.95 3.26
N HIS A 106 13.52 -2.70 3.30
CA HIS A 106 14.34 -1.50 3.51
C HIS A 106 14.54 -1.15 4.98
N HIS A 107 14.22 -2.04 5.92
CA HIS A 107 14.32 -1.81 7.37
C HIS A 107 13.44 -0.66 7.90
N ILE A 108 12.43 -0.26 7.15
CA ILE A 108 11.47 0.77 7.54
C ILE A 108 10.22 0.08 8.08
N ARG A 109 9.88 0.40 9.32
CA ARG A 109 8.78 -0.23 10.04
C ARG A 109 7.51 0.61 9.87
N ILE A 110 6.38 0.03 9.46
CA ILE A 110 5.10 0.76 9.55
C ILE A 110 4.69 0.89 11.02
N SER A 111 4.44 2.13 11.46
CA SER A 111 3.93 2.45 12.80
C SER A 111 2.40 2.51 12.83
N SER A 112 1.79 3.05 11.78
CA SER A 112 0.33 3.12 11.62
C SER A 112 -0.06 3.12 10.14
N LEU A 113 -1.20 2.49 9.82
CA LEU A 113 -1.81 2.48 8.50
C LEU A 113 -3.28 2.86 8.63
N ILE A 114 -3.67 3.95 7.98
CA ILE A 114 -5.05 4.44 7.94
C ILE A 114 -5.56 4.27 6.52
N ILE A 115 -6.81 3.80 6.41
CA ILE A 115 -7.47 3.53 5.14
C ILE A 115 -8.84 4.21 5.17
N GLU A 116 -9.07 5.11 4.23
CA GLU A 116 -10.32 5.88 4.10
C GLU A 116 -10.85 5.77 2.67
N CYS A 117 -12.17 5.68 2.52
CA CYS A 117 -12.81 5.84 1.20
C CYS A 117 -13.22 7.31 1.05
N ILE A 118 -12.83 7.95 -0.06
CA ILE A 118 -13.03 9.38 -0.33
C ILE A 118 -13.74 9.65 -1.66
#